data_AF-A0A3Q7R390-F1
#
_entry.id   AF-A0A3Q7R390-F1
#
_cell.length_a   1.000
_cell.length_b   1.000
_cell.length_c   1.000
_cell.angle_alpha   90.00
_cell.angle_beta   90.00
_cell.angle_gamma   90.00
#
_symmetry.space_group_name_H-M   'P 1'
#
loop_
_entity.id
_entity.type
_entity.pdbx_description
1 polymer ?
#
loop_
_entity_poly.entity_id
_entity_poly.type
_entity_poly.pdbx_seq_one_letter_code
_entity_poly.pdbx_strand_id
1 'polypeptide(L)'
;MKKRKENFHQLNRLHWNEWKYFDEYLKGLQENFLRGAWGVCRGNKMTKRTSSFGKHRNKTHTLCHRCGSKAYHLQKSTCGKCGYPAKQKRKYNWSAKAKRRNTTGTGRMRHLKIVYRRFRHGFREGTTPKPKRAAVAASSSS
;
A
#
# COMPACT_ATOMS: atom_id res chain seq x y z
N MET A 1 -21.88 -83.26 32.12
CA MET A 1 -21.83 -82.62 30.77
C MET A 1 -22.01 -81.09 30.78
N LYS A 2 -22.73 -80.48 31.74
CA LYS A 2 -22.90 -79.00 31.83
C LYS A 2 -21.60 -78.21 32.05
N LYS A 3 -20.74 -78.63 32.99
CA LYS A 3 -19.45 -77.99 33.31
C LYS A 3 -18.51 -77.82 32.10
N ARG A 4 -18.50 -78.77 31.16
CA ARG A 4 -17.62 -78.72 29.97
C ARG A 4 -18.12 -77.69 28.95
N LYS A 5 -19.45 -77.55 28.84
CA LYS A 5 -20.11 -76.57 27.97
C LYS A 5 -19.96 -75.15 28.54
N GLU A 6 -20.10 -75.00 29.85
CA GLU A 6 -19.87 -73.74 30.57
C GLU A 6 -18.41 -73.27 30.46
N ASN A 7 -17.44 -74.19 30.57
CA ASN A 7 -16.02 -73.87 30.36
C ASN A 7 -15.71 -73.42 28.92
N PHE A 8 -16.30 -74.08 27.91
CA PHE A 8 -16.12 -73.66 26.51
C PHE A 8 -16.74 -72.28 26.25
N HIS A 9 -17.91 -71.99 26.83
CA HIS A 9 -18.51 -70.66 26.76
C HIS A 9 -17.71 -69.59 27.51
N GLN A 10 -17.10 -69.92 28.65
CA GLN A 10 -16.19 -69.02 29.36
C GLN A 10 -14.92 -68.73 28.56
N LEU A 11 -14.28 -69.75 27.98
CA LEU A 11 -13.11 -69.59 27.11
C LEU A 11 -13.43 -68.76 25.86
N ASN A 12 -14.59 -68.99 25.24
CA ASN A 12 -15.01 -68.20 24.08
C ASN A 12 -15.31 -66.74 24.48
N ARG A 13 -15.88 -66.51 25.68
CA ARG A 13 -16.13 -65.16 26.19
C ARG A 13 -14.84 -64.40 26.50
N LEU A 14 -13.82 -65.08 27.05
CA LEU A 14 -12.50 -64.49 27.28
C LEU A 14 -11.79 -64.17 25.96
N HIS A 15 -11.83 -65.08 24.98
CA HIS A 15 -11.27 -64.86 23.65
C HIS A 15 -11.92 -63.65 22.93
N TRP A 16 -13.24 -63.49 23.01
CA TRP A 16 -13.93 -62.33 22.45
C TRP A 16 -13.60 -61.03 23.18
N ASN A 17 -13.37 -61.07 24.50
CA ASN A 17 -12.95 -59.89 25.27
C ASN A 17 -11.50 -59.50 24.96
N GLU A 18 -10.60 -60.47 24.77
CA GLU A 18 -9.22 -60.22 24.33
C GLU A 18 -9.17 -59.68 22.90
N TRP A 19 -9.98 -60.21 21.99
CA TRP A 19 -10.11 -59.69 20.63
C TRP A 19 -10.67 -58.26 20.60
N LYS A 20 -11.63 -57.94 21.47
CA LYS A 20 -12.12 -56.56 21.61
C LYS A 20 -11.05 -55.61 22.13
N TYR A 21 -10.25 -56.06 23.11
CA TYR A 21 -9.11 -55.29 23.62
C TYR A 21 -8.06 -55.04 22.53
N PHE A 22 -7.77 -56.05 21.71
CA PHE A 22 -6.83 -55.93 20.60
C PHE A 22 -7.36 -55.01 19.48
N ASP A 23 -8.64 -55.10 19.14
CA ASP A 23 -9.29 -54.27 18.12
C ASP A 23 -9.42 -52.79 18.56
N GLU A 24 -9.69 -52.53 19.85
CA GLU A 24 -9.67 -51.17 20.41
C GLU A 24 -8.25 -50.57 20.45
N TYR A 25 -7.23 -51.37 20.80
CA TYR A 25 -5.85 -50.93 20.79
C TYR A 25 -5.34 -50.59 19.37
N LEU A 26 -5.70 -51.41 18.37
CA LEU A 26 -5.40 -51.13 16.96
C LEU A 26 -6.14 -49.90 16.43
N LYS A 27 -7.42 -49.71 16.77
CA LYS A 27 -8.17 -48.50 16.42
C LYS A 27 -7.56 -47.25 17.07
N GLY A 28 -7.12 -47.33 18.33
CA GLY A 28 -6.42 -46.25 19.01
C GLY A 28 -5.09 -45.88 18.34
N LEU A 29 -4.31 -46.87 17.89
CA LEU A 29 -3.08 -46.65 17.14
C LEU A 29 -3.33 -46.03 15.75
N GLN A 30 -4.36 -46.47 15.04
CA GLN A 30 -4.75 -45.93 13.75
C GLN A 30 -5.34 -44.52 13.86
N GLU A 31 -6.12 -44.22 14.90
CA GLU A 31 -6.61 -42.88 15.18
C GLU A 31 -5.50 -41.91 15.64
N ASN A 32 -4.51 -42.37 16.39
CA ASN A 32 -3.34 -41.55 16.75
C ASN A 32 -2.42 -41.29 15.55
N PHE A 33 -2.23 -42.29 14.67
CA PHE A 33 -1.54 -42.12 13.40
C PHE A 33 -2.29 -41.14 12.47
N LEU A 34 -3.61 -41.23 12.40
CA LEU A 34 -4.44 -40.29 11.65
C LEU A 34 -4.50 -38.90 12.31
N ARG A 35 -4.52 -38.77 13.64
CA ARG A 35 -4.44 -37.46 14.33
C ARG A 35 -3.06 -36.80 14.18
N GLY A 36 -1.98 -37.59 14.17
CA GLY A 36 -0.62 -37.11 13.89
C GLY A 36 -0.43 -36.67 12.43
N ALA A 37 -1.02 -37.39 11.47
CA ALA A 37 -0.97 -37.05 10.05
C ALA A 37 -1.93 -35.91 9.65
N TRP A 38 -3.09 -35.78 10.31
CA TRP A 38 -4.08 -34.73 10.03
C TRP A 38 -3.95 -33.48 10.91
N GLY A 39 -3.11 -33.51 11.95
CA GLY A 39 -2.80 -32.36 12.81
C GLY A 39 -1.90 -31.30 12.13
N VAL A 40 -1.30 -31.61 10.98
CA VAL A 40 -0.39 -30.69 10.26
C VAL A 40 -1.06 -30.02 9.05
N CYS A 41 -2.22 -30.50 8.60
CA CYS A 41 -2.89 -30.00 7.39
C CYS A 41 -4.32 -29.48 7.62
N ARG A 42 -4.65 -29.00 8.83
CA ARG A 42 -5.84 -28.14 9.05
C ARG A 42 -5.51 -26.77 9.60
N GLY A 43 -4.32 -26.27 9.30
CA GLY A 43 -4.02 -24.85 9.34
C GLY A 43 -3.98 -24.33 7.92
N ASN A 44 -5.13 -23.91 7.38
CA ASN A 44 -5.17 -23.09 6.16
C ASN A 44 -4.57 -21.73 6.53
N LYS A 45 -3.24 -21.69 6.71
CA LYS A 45 -2.46 -20.47 6.89
C LYS A 45 -2.51 -19.76 5.55
N MET A 46 -3.58 -19.00 5.31
CA MET A 46 -3.59 -17.91 4.35
C MET A 46 -2.40 -17.03 4.73
N THR A 47 -1.28 -17.24 4.05
CA THR A 47 0.00 -16.62 4.38
C THR A 47 -0.15 -15.12 4.09
N LYS A 48 -0.42 -14.32 5.12
CA LYS A 48 -0.44 -12.86 4.97
C LYS A 48 0.96 -12.40 4.56
N ARG A 49 1.05 -11.22 3.94
CA ARG A 49 2.32 -10.57 3.57
C ARG A 49 2.99 -11.22 2.36
N THR A 50 3.95 -12.12 2.56
CA THR A 50 4.87 -12.56 1.49
C THR A 50 4.16 -13.20 0.29
N SER A 51 3.26 -14.16 0.52
CA SER A 51 2.54 -14.80 -0.59
C SER A 51 1.49 -13.88 -1.23
N SER A 52 0.90 -12.97 -0.44
CA SER A 52 -0.05 -11.97 -0.96
C SER A 52 0.62 -10.91 -1.84
N PHE A 53 1.89 -10.57 -1.58
CA PHE A 53 2.57 -9.51 -2.33
C PHE A 53 2.74 -9.83 -3.82
N GLY A 54 2.94 -11.10 -4.17
CA GLY A 54 3.04 -11.55 -5.56
C GLY A 54 1.77 -11.28 -6.40
N LYS A 55 0.62 -11.08 -5.74
CA LYS A 55 -0.68 -10.85 -6.42
C LYS A 55 -0.95 -9.36 -6.73
N HIS A 56 -0.13 -8.41 -6.28
CA HIS A 56 -0.37 -6.96 -6.46
C HIS A 56 0.07 -6.39 -7.83
N ARG A 57 -0.46 -6.96 -8.91
CA ARG A 57 -0.21 -6.47 -10.28
C ARG A 57 -1.09 -5.29 -10.68
N ASN A 58 -2.35 -5.27 -10.23
CA ASN A 58 -3.31 -4.22 -10.55
C ASN A 58 -2.99 -2.93 -9.78
N LYS A 59 -2.94 -1.79 -10.47
CA LYS A 59 -2.63 -0.50 -9.86
C LYS A 59 -3.92 0.29 -9.63
N THR A 60 -4.13 0.76 -8.41
CA THR A 60 -5.28 1.61 -8.05
C THR A 60 -5.01 3.08 -8.35
N HIS A 61 -3.75 3.51 -8.18
CA HIS A 61 -3.31 4.89 -8.34
C HIS A 61 -2.38 5.12 -9.53
N THR A 62 -2.70 6.10 -10.36
CA THR A 62 -1.92 6.58 -11.51
C THR A 62 -1.51 8.05 -11.34
N LEU A 63 -0.76 8.57 -12.31
CA LEU A 63 -0.34 9.98 -12.34
C LEU A 63 -1.55 10.90 -12.54
N CYS A 64 -1.62 11.97 -11.75
CA CYS A 64 -2.67 12.98 -11.88
C CYS A 64 -2.24 14.11 -12.82
N HIS A 65 -3.06 14.40 -13.84
CA HIS A 65 -2.80 15.46 -14.81
C HIS A 65 -2.59 16.85 -14.20
N ARG A 66 -3.27 17.20 -13.10
CA ARG A 66 -3.17 18.52 -12.47
C ARG A 66 -1.90 18.72 -11.64
N CYS A 67 -1.48 17.69 -10.90
CA CYS A 67 -0.43 17.83 -9.87
C CYS A 67 0.82 16.97 -10.12
N GLY A 68 0.80 16.10 -11.13
CA GLY A 68 1.92 15.21 -11.47
C GLY A 68 2.18 14.09 -10.46
N SER A 69 1.49 14.05 -9.32
CA SER A 69 1.69 12.99 -8.33
C SER A 69 0.94 11.70 -8.68
N LYS A 70 1.51 10.54 -8.34
CA LYS A 70 0.87 9.21 -8.47
C LYS A 70 -0.17 8.99 -7.37
N ALA A 71 -1.27 9.72 -7.47
CA ALA A 71 -2.35 9.73 -6.48
C ALA A 71 -3.75 9.75 -7.11
N TYR A 72 -3.85 9.64 -8.44
CA TYR A 72 -5.14 9.58 -9.11
C TYR A 72 -5.73 8.18 -9.00
N HIS A 73 -6.85 8.03 -8.31
CA HIS A 73 -7.53 6.75 -8.16
C HIS A 73 -8.37 6.47 -9.41
N LEU A 74 -8.10 5.35 -10.10
CA LEU A 74 -8.75 5.02 -11.38
C LEU A 74 -10.25 4.80 -11.22
N GLN A 75 -10.65 3.88 -10.34
CA GLN A 75 -12.06 3.53 -10.14
C GLN A 75 -12.92 4.67 -9.58
N LYS A 76 -12.37 5.45 -8.63
CA LYS A 76 -13.08 6.58 -8.01
C LYS A 76 -12.93 7.87 -8.80
N SER A 77 -12.21 7.84 -9.92
CA SER A 77 -11.88 8.97 -10.78
C SER A 77 -11.50 10.24 -10.01
N THR A 78 -10.73 10.10 -8.92
CA THR A 78 -10.45 11.19 -7.98
C THR A 78 -8.99 11.16 -7.51
N CYS A 79 -8.38 12.34 -7.41
CA CYS A 79 -7.02 12.48 -6.94
C CYS A 79 -6.95 12.62 -5.42
N GLY A 80 -6.33 11.63 -4.76
CA GLY A 80 -6.07 11.62 -3.33
C GLY A 80 -5.04 12.65 -2.86
N LYS A 81 -4.39 13.41 -3.77
CA LYS A 81 -3.48 14.52 -3.44
C LYS A 81 -4.19 15.86 -3.54
N CYS A 82 -4.55 16.25 -4.76
CA CYS A 82 -5.04 17.59 -5.09
C CYS A 82 -6.56 17.70 -5.24
N GLY A 83 -7.30 16.59 -5.22
CA GLY A 83 -8.76 16.58 -5.35
C GLY A 83 -9.31 16.69 -6.78
N TYR A 84 -8.48 16.63 -7.82
CA TYR A 84 -8.98 16.53 -9.21
C TYR A 84 -10.01 15.39 -9.34
N PRO A 85 -11.18 15.58 -9.98
CA PRO A 85 -11.57 16.65 -10.90
C PRO A 85 -12.13 17.93 -10.25
N ALA A 86 -12.32 17.98 -8.92
CA ALA A 86 -12.93 19.14 -8.26
C ALA A 86 -12.24 20.47 -8.64
N LYS A 87 -13.02 21.55 -8.80
CA LYS A 87 -12.49 22.85 -9.24
C LYS A 87 -11.44 23.39 -8.26
N GLN A 88 -11.76 23.35 -6.96
CA GLN A 88 -10.85 23.77 -5.91
C GLN A 88 -9.80 22.70 -5.59
N LYS A 89 -8.57 23.15 -5.28
CA LYS A 89 -7.51 22.24 -4.82
C LYS A 89 -7.78 21.83 -3.37
N ARG A 90 -7.73 20.52 -3.12
CA ARG A 90 -7.89 19.95 -1.78
C ARG A 90 -6.79 20.43 -0.83
N LYS A 91 -7.18 21.05 0.28
CA LYS A 91 -6.30 21.52 1.36
C LYS A 91 -6.95 21.19 2.70
N TYR A 92 -6.15 20.73 3.65
CA TYR A 92 -6.60 20.52 5.03
C TYR A 92 -5.76 21.32 6.00
N ASN A 93 -6.41 21.86 7.03
CA ASN A 93 -5.74 22.71 8.01
C ASN A 93 -4.86 21.92 8.98
N TRP A 94 -5.24 20.68 9.29
CA TRP A 94 -4.47 19.77 10.15
C TRP A 94 -3.11 19.37 9.55
N SER A 95 -2.91 19.48 8.23
CA SER A 95 -1.64 19.10 7.58
C SER A 95 -0.77 20.31 7.20
N ALA A 96 -0.03 20.85 8.17
CA ALA A 96 0.89 21.98 7.95
C ALA A 96 2.00 21.68 6.93
N LYS A 97 2.65 20.51 7.03
CA LYS A 97 3.72 20.10 6.12
C LYS A 97 3.23 19.87 4.69
N ALA A 98 1.98 19.43 4.50
CA ALA A 98 1.41 19.28 3.17
C ALA A 98 1.10 20.65 2.53
N LYS A 99 0.59 21.60 3.33
CA LYS A 99 0.40 23.00 2.90
C LYS A 99 1.72 23.60 2.42
N ARG A 100 2.79 23.51 3.23
CA ARG A 100 4.11 24.06 2.89
C ARG A 100 4.69 23.53 1.56
N ARG A 101 4.48 22.25 1.23
CA ARG A 101 5.03 21.67 -0.02
C ARG A 101 4.35 22.17 -1.30
N ASN A 102 3.06 22.52 -1.22
CA ASN A 102 2.24 22.84 -2.41
C ASN A 102 1.72 24.28 -2.43
N THR A 103 2.09 25.10 -1.45
CA THR A 103 1.67 26.50 -1.39
C THR A 103 2.30 27.31 -2.51
N THR A 104 1.67 28.43 -2.87
CA THR A 104 2.26 29.42 -3.77
C THR A 104 3.62 29.83 -3.22
N GLY A 105 4.65 29.84 -4.07
CA GLY A 105 6.05 30.01 -3.63
C GLY A 105 6.96 28.87 -4.02
N THR A 106 6.49 27.61 -3.90
CA THR A 106 7.36 26.43 -4.09
C THR A 106 7.67 26.11 -5.56
N GLY A 107 6.83 26.58 -6.48
CA GLY A 107 7.00 26.35 -7.91
C GLY A 107 7.87 27.40 -8.62
N ARG A 108 7.83 27.38 -9.96
CA ARG A 108 8.65 28.28 -10.80
C ARG A 108 8.28 29.77 -10.65
N MET A 109 7.04 30.07 -10.25
CA MET A 109 6.50 31.44 -10.11
C MET A 109 6.76 32.35 -11.33
N ARG A 110 6.66 31.81 -12.55
CA ARG A 110 7.03 32.53 -13.79
C ARG A 110 6.34 33.88 -13.92
N HIS A 111 5.02 33.91 -13.75
CA HIS A 111 4.24 35.14 -13.86
C HIS A 111 4.45 36.07 -12.66
N LEU A 112 4.26 35.59 -11.43
CA LEU A 112 4.35 36.41 -10.23
C LEU A 112 5.72 37.09 -10.05
N LYS A 113 6.83 36.41 -10.40
CA LYS A 113 8.17 37.02 -10.35
C LYS A 113 8.27 38.24 -11.27
N ILE A 114 7.70 38.16 -12.47
CA ILE A 114 7.67 39.26 -13.42
C ILE A 114 6.75 40.37 -12.90
N VAL A 115 5.58 40.03 -12.37
CA VAL A 115 4.63 40.99 -11.78
C VAL A 115 5.28 41.76 -10.65
N TYR A 116 5.98 41.11 -9.71
CA TYR A 116 6.67 41.80 -8.62
C TYR A 116 7.81 42.71 -9.12
N ARG A 117 8.54 42.29 -10.16
CA ARG A 117 9.54 43.15 -10.80
C ARG A 117 8.89 44.39 -11.44
N ARG A 118 7.81 44.20 -12.20
CA ARG A 118 7.06 45.29 -12.83
C ARG A 118 6.44 46.24 -11.80
N PHE A 119 5.91 45.69 -10.70
CA PHE A 119 5.34 46.45 -9.59
C PHE A 119 6.36 47.45 -9.00
N ARG A 120 7.62 47.01 -8.77
CA ARG A 120 8.70 47.91 -8.32
C ARG A 120 9.04 49.04 -9.29
N HIS A 121 8.71 48.86 -10.56
CA HIS A 121 8.89 49.86 -11.61
C HIS A 121 7.57 50.57 -11.98
N GLY A 122 6.52 50.45 -11.17
CA GLY A 122 5.24 51.13 -11.39
C GLY A 122 4.44 50.60 -12.59
N PHE A 123 4.63 49.34 -12.96
CA PHE A 123 3.97 48.69 -14.11
C PHE A 123 4.14 49.40 -15.46
N ARG A 124 5.21 50.19 -15.63
CA ARG A 124 5.52 50.88 -16.89
C ARG A 124 5.54 49.91 -18.08
N GLU A 125 4.91 50.31 -19.17
CA GLU A 125 4.81 49.59 -20.45
C GLU A 125 5.21 50.53 -21.60
N GLY A 126 5.59 49.96 -22.76
CA GLY A 126 5.84 50.73 -23.99
C GLY A 126 7.09 51.62 -24.03
N THR A 127 7.83 51.78 -22.93
CA THR A 127 9.06 52.58 -22.90
C THR A 127 10.29 51.76 -23.26
N THR A 128 11.15 52.27 -24.14
CA THR A 128 12.47 51.69 -24.39
C THR A 128 13.54 52.32 -23.46
N PRO A 129 14.57 51.56 -23.06
CA PRO A 129 15.69 52.12 -22.30
C PRO A 129 16.42 53.19 -23.12
N LYS A 130 16.87 54.26 -22.46
CA LYS A 130 17.69 55.30 -23.11
C LYS A 130 18.95 54.63 -23.71
N PRO A 131 19.28 54.87 -24.99
CA PRO A 131 20.48 54.28 -25.60
C PRO A 131 21.74 54.76 -24.87
N LYS A 132 22.72 53.86 -24.69
CA LYS A 132 24.01 54.21 -24.11
C LYS A 132 24.80 55.02 -25.14
N ARG A 133 25.20 56.24 -24.81
CA ARG A 133 26.18 57.00 -25.61
C ARG A 133 27.57 56.47 -25.31
N ALA A 134 28.40 56.24 -26.34
CA ALA A 134 29.80 55.89 -26.15
C ALA A 134 30.48 57.00 -25.33
N ALA A 135 31.31 56.62 -24.34
CA ALA A 135 32.11 57.59 -23.61
C ALA A 135 33.09 58.23 -24.59
N VAL A 136 32.99 59.55 -24.77
CA VAL A 136 34.00 60.31 -25.51
C VAL A 136 35.25 60.27 -24.65
N ALA A 137 36.36 59.75 -25.17
CA ALA A 137 37.64 59.77 -24.47
C ALA A 137 37.98 61.23 -24.15
N ALA A 138 38.29 61.53 -22.89
CA ALA A 138 38.78 62.86 -22.52
C ALA A 138 40.10 63.08 -23.26
N SER A 139 40.11 64.03 -24.19
CA SER A 139 41.34 64.49 -24.82
C SER A 139 42.23 65.11 -23.75
N SER A 140 43.34 64.43 -23.42
CA SER A 140 44.42 65.00 -22.62
C SER A 140 44.97 66.21 -23.37
N SER A 141 44.70 67.41 -22.85
CA SER A 141 45.35 68.64 -23.29
C SER A 141 46.83 68.60 -22.91
N SER A 142 47.68 68.90 -23.90
CA SER A 142 49.14 68.93 -23.86
C SER A 142 49.74 69.76 -22.74
#